data_AF-A0A5P2CNH6-F1
#
_entry.id   AF-A0A5P2CNH6-F1
#
_cell.length_a   1.000
_cell.length_b   1.000
_cell.length_c   1.000
_cell.angle_alpha   90.00
_cell.angle_beta   90.00
_cell.angle_gamma   90.00
#
_symmetry.space_group_name_H-M   'P 1'
#
loop_
_entity.id
_entity.type
_entity.pdbx_description
1 polymer ?
#
loop_
_entity_poly.entity_id
_entity_poly.type
_entity_poly.pdbx_seq_one_letter_code
_entity_poly.pdbx_strand_id
1 'polypeptide(L)'
;MHDPLHDEHAAPGGAYDIEAELHDEVFPDFPAPADGSPWQAPADLEEHLYELCQEDDAYGYLRAIAVEGLYRPVPVTEAGRTERTDSESELLTVDLPDGRKVAQVYTAGVLPRPHPAVVYEYVTLDSLAHGCPDDVDLLVVNAATPCQQFFLTTDDEREVWSDLHDQYHRADGLGNRIDTRRTGAPEAGSRLLHGLACGAHLCFTNGDAWNTVDWHGAGHHNEIGRLEEWWGVHDRDDWLSLQERLLTRDVSPWYWDFVLDARTALARRYGPRVDAELWRDRVEAALRHRVVETGGPGEPHRPGEDPELDQFVAHLRGLVGKVLRYEARFRADELLPPDGHVGTVAAWDIGRASKMARWGRGARYATHAEMIKALERASEAARATYTSWEGFSAGYVLGRCLHFDEESFGSWYTDVLRAHRALTTDPDSPWLTVPFQ
;
A
#
# COMPACT_ATOMS: atom_id res chain seq x y z
N MET A 1 40.38 -1.54 -30.48
CA MET A 1 41.39 -1.20 -29.46
C MET A 1 40.62 -0.47 -28.38
N HIS A 2 40.10 -1.26 -27.43
CA HIS A 2 39.16 -0.83 -26.40
C HIS A 2 39.95 -0.21 -25.24
N ASP A 3 39.48 0.93 -24.77
CA ASP A 3 39.79 1.44 -23.44
C ASP A 3 38.43 1.81 -22.79
N PRO A 4 38.03 1.16 -21.69
CA PRO A 4 36.81 1.49 -20.97
C PRO A 4 37.12 2.55 -19.91
N LEU A 5 36.46 3.70 -20.00
CA LEU A 5 36.43 4.67 -18.91
C LEU A 5 35.58 4.11 -17.78
N HIS A 6 36.25 3.94 -16.64
CA HIS A 6 35.69 3.69 -15.32
C HIS A 6 34.54 4.65 -15.02
N ASP A 7 33.38 4.08 -14.67
CA ASP A 7 32.33 4.76 -13.93
C ASP A 7 32.52 4.39 -12.45
N GLU A 8 33.24 5.24 -11.72
CA GLU A 8 33.37 5.20 -10.27
C GLU A 8 32.23 6.03 -9.67
N HIS A 9 31.44 5.37 -8.82
CA HIS A 9 30.50 5.87 -7.79
C HIS A 9 29.04 5.39 -7.89
N ALA A 10 28.86 4.06 -7.93
CA ALA A 10 27.78 3.46 -7.14
C ALA A 10 28.31 3.31 -5.70
N ALA A 11 27.80 4.11 -4.76
CA ALA A 11 28.06 3.86 -3.34
C ALA A 11 27.52 2.46 -2.99
N PRO A 12 28.27 1.62 -2.26
CA PRO A 12 27.75 0.34 -1.81
C PRO A 12 26.49 0.59 -0.98
N GLY A 13 25.40 -0.10 -1.32
CA GLY A 13 24.15 -0.05 -0.56
C GLY A 13 24.47 -0.23 0.92
N GLY A 14 24.07 0.75 1.74
CA GLY A 14 24.33 0.70 3.17
C GLY A 14 23.80 -0.62 3.74
N ALA A 15 24.66 -1.35 4.44
CA ALA A 15 24.29 -2.57 5.12
C ALA A 15 23.05 -2.30 5.99
N TYR A 16 22.07 -3.21 5.93
CA TYR A 16 20.89 -3.14 6.78
C TYR A 16 21.35 -3.19 8.25
N ASP A 17 21.32 -2.05 8.92
CA ASP A 17 21.79 -1.92 10.30
C ASP A 17 20.73 -2.45 11.26
N ILE A 18 20.83 -3.75 11.56
CA ILE A 18 19.93 -4.43 12.50
C ILE A 18 20.02 -3.80 13.89
N GLU A 19 21.19 -3.28 14.30
CA GLU A 19 21.38 -2.73 15.65
C GLU A 19 20.57 -1.45 15.86
N ALA A 20 20.44 -0.62 14.82
CA ALA A 20 19.61 0.58 14.84
C ALA A 20 18.09 0.28 14.97
N GLU A 21 17.68 -0.96 14.71
CA GLU A 21 16.28 -1.42 14.74
C GLU A 21 15.93 -2.16 16.05
N LEU A 22 16.90 -2.43 16.92
CA LEU A 22 16.68 -3.11 18.20
C LEU A 22 16.01 -2.18 19.23
N HIS A 23 14.97 -2.67 19.89
CA HIS A 23 14.25 -1.97 20.94
C HIS A 23 13.52 -2.94 21.87
N ASP A 24 13.15 -2.49 23.08
CA ASP A 24 12.53 -3.36 24.08
C ASP A 24 11.02 -3.60 23.85
N GLU A 25 10.38 -2.86 22.94
CA GLU A 25 8.95 -3.00 22.57
C GLU A 25 8.69 -4.25 21.69
N VAL A 26 9.00 -5.44 22.20
CA VAL A 26 8.78 -6.71 21.46
C VAL A 26 7.31 -7.12 21.48
N PHE A 27 6.65 -6.94 22.62
CA PHE A 27 5.22 -7.20 22.83
C PHE A 27 4.50 -5.90 23.23
N PRO A 28 3.20 -5.77 22.94
CA PRO A 28 2.38 -4.70 23.50
C PRO A 28 2.42 -4.73 25.03
N ASP A 29 2.65 -3.57 25.65
CA ASP A 29 2.60 -3.38 27.10
C ASP A 29 2.11 -1.96 27.42
N PHE A 30 0.80 -1.79 27.46
CA PHE A 30 0.17 -0.52 27.80
C PHE A 30 -1.20 -0.78 28.44
N PRO A 31 -1.25 -1.05 29.76
CA PRO A 31 -2.52 -1.31 30.44
C PRO A 31 -3.42 -0.08 30.46
N ALA A 32 -4.69 -0.28 30.82
CA ALA A 32 -5.65 0.80 30.96
C ALA A 32 -5.14 1.89 31.93
N PRO A 33 -5.46 3.18 31.70
CA PRO A 33 -5.02 4.27 32.57
C PRO A 33 -5.36 4.01 34.04
N ALA A 34 -4.35 4.03 34.90
CA ALA A 34 -4.51 3.74 36.33
C ALA A 34 -5.36 4.79 37.07
N ASP A 35 -5.55 5.97 36.48
CA ASP A 35 -6.35 7.07 37.01
C ASP A 35 -7.85 6.95 36.67
N GLY A 36 -8.24 5.90 35.92
CA GLY A 36 -9.62 5.66 35.50
C GLY A 36 -10.10 6.56 34.36
N SER A 37 -9.20 7.32 33.72
CA SER A 37 -9.54 8.02 32.48
C SER A 37 -9.82 7.03 31.34
N PRO A 38 -10.75 7.36 30.41
CA PRO A 38 -11.05 6.48 29.29
C PRO A 38 -9.81 6.34 28.42
N TRP A 39 -9.47 5.09 28.09
CA TRP A 39 -8.41 4.79 27.15
C TRP A 39 -8.79 5.27 25.73
N GLN A 40 -7.84 5.91 25.04
CA GLN A 40 -8.02 6.23 23.63
C GLN A 40 -7.57 5.03 22.79
N ALA A 41 -8.54 4.31 22.23
CA ALA A 41 -8.26 3.20 21.35
C ALA A 41 -7.55 3.62 20.05
N PRO A 42 -6.63 2.78 19.52
CA PRO A 42 -5.85 3.10 18.32
C PRO A 42 -6.68 3.14 17.04
N ALA A 43 -7.77 2.37 16.94
CA ALA A 43 -8.70 2.36 15.82
C ALA A 43 -10.11 1.90 16.27
N ASP A 44 -11.05 1.86 15.33
CA ASP A 44 -12.46 1.52 15.56
C ASP A 44 -12.65 0.11 16.12
N LEU A 45 -11.88 -0.87 15.61
CA LEU A 45 -11.94 -2.25 16.10
C LEU A 45 -11.58 -2.31 17.58
N GLU A 46 -10.46 -1.73 17.98
CA GLU A 46 -10.00 -1.81 19.37
C GLU A 46 -10.89 -1.02 20.32
N GLU A 47 -11.53 0.06 19.85
CA GLU A 47 -12.57 0.76 20.59
C GLU A 47 -13.76 -0.17 20.86
N HIS A 48 -14.25 -0.85 19.82
CA HIS A 48 -15.34 -1.81 19.95
C HIS A 48 -14.98 -2.99 20.86
N LEU A 49 -13.77 -3.54 20.74
CA LEU A 49 -13.30 -4.62 21.62
C LEU A 49 -13.17 -4.16 23.07
N TYR A 50 -12.74 -2.91 23.30
CA TYR A 50 -12.67 -2.34 24.64
C TYR A 50 -14.06 -2.22 25.26
N GLU A 51 -15.07 -1.75 24.51
CA GLU A 51 -16.46 -1.71 24.96
C GLU A 51 -16.99 -3.10 25.31
N LEU A 52 -16.77 -4.09 24.45
CA LEU A 52 -17.19 -5.49 24.69
C LEU A 52 -16.51 -6.09 25.93
N CYS A 53 -15.24 -5.75 26.18
CA CYS A 53 -14.55 -6.14 27.42
C CYS A 53 -15.19 -5.49 28.67
N GLN A 54 -15.64 -4.24 28.60
CA GLN A 54 -16.34 -3.59 29.72
C GLN A 54 -17.72 -4.21 29.98
N GLU A 55 -18.35 -4.75 28.94
CA GLU A 55 -19.66 -5.41 29.01
C GLU A 55 -19.58 -6.92 29.33
N ASP A 56 -18.37 -7.48 29.41
CA ASP A 56 -18.11 -8.92 29.56
C ASP A 56 -18.74 -9.78 28.44
N ASP A 57 -18.81 -9.24 27.22
CA ASP A 57 -19.34 -9.94 26.03
C ASP A 57 -18.23 -10.63 25.24
N ALA A 58 -17.80 -11.80 25.75
CA ALA A 58 -16.77 -12.62 25.11
C ALA A 58 -17.18 -13.15 23.71
N TYR A 59 -18.46 -13.43 23.49
CA TYR A 59 -18.94 -13.94 22.20
C TYR A 59 -18.98 -12.83 21.14
N GLY A 60 -19.43 -11.64 21.52
CA GLY A 60 -19.34 -10.43 20.69
C GLY A 60 -17.89 -10.12 20.31
N TYR A 61 -16.96 -10.29 21.25
CA TYR A 61 -15.52 -10.13 21.02
C TYR A 61 -15.00 -11.11 19.97
N LEU A 62 -15.30 -12.41 20.11
CA LEU A 62 -14.91 -13.43 19.13
C LEU A 62 -15.48 -13.14 17.74
N ARG A 63 -16.75 -12.70 17.68
CA ARG A 63 -17.39 -12.33 16.42
C ARG A 63 -16.69 -11.16 15.73
N ALA A 64 -16.25 -10.15 16.48
CA ALA A 64 -15.54 -9.00 15.93
C ALA A 64 -14.18 -9.42 15.34
N ILE A 65 -13.38 -10.20 16.07
CA ILE A 65 -12.07 -10.66 15.58
C ILE A 65 -12.17 -11.74 14.49
N ALA A 66 -13.30 -12.46 14.38
CA ALA A 66 -13.55 -13.39 13.28
C ALA A 66 -13.59 -12.67 11.91
N VAL A 67 -14.05 -11.41 11.88
CA VAL A 67 -14.09 -10.60 10.65
C VAL A 67 -12.68 -10.16 10.25
N GLU A 68 -11.96 -9.56 11.20
CA GLU A 68 -10.69 -8.85 10.97
C GLU A 68 -9.47 -9.77 10.92
N GLY A 69 -9.52 -10.90 11.62
CA GLY A 69 -8.34 -11.74 11.86
C GLY A 69 -7.43 -11.17 12.97
N LEU A 70 -6.35 -11.89 13.21
CA LEU A 70 -5.42 -11.66 14.31
C LEU A 70 -3.98 -11.79 13.82
N TYR A 71 -3.04 -11.49 14.72
CA TYR A 71 -1.62 -11.58 14.47
C TYR A 71 -0.95 -12.36 15.60
N ARG A 72 -0.18 -13.39 15.25
CA ARG A 72 0.63 -14.15 16.20
C ARG A 72 2.10 -13.68 16.14
N PRO A 73 2.75 -13.48 17.28
CA PRO A 73 4.18 -13.22 17.31
C PRO A 73 4.96 -14.50 16.95
N VAL A 74 5.94 -14.38 16.06
CA VAL A 74 6.82 -15.45 15.60
C VAL A 74 8.28 -15.00 15.73
N PRO A 75 9.15 -15.75 16.44
CA PRO A 75 10.57 -15.45 16.48
C PRO A 75 11.21 -15.56 15.09
N VAL A 76 12.00 -14.56 14.71
CA VAL A 76 12.79 -14.60 13.48
C VAL A 76 14.03 -15.45 13.74
N THR A 77 14.02 -16.72 13.30
CA THR A 77 15.20 -17.57 13.28
C THR A 77 15.96 -17.42 11.97
N GLU A 78 17.25 -17.79 11.94
CA GLU A 78 18.07 -17.73 10.72
C GLU A 78 17.50 -18.63 9.60
N ALA A 79 16.85 -19.75 9.95
CA ALA A 79 16.12 -20.61 9.02
C ALA A 79 14.79 -19.99 8.53
N GLY A 80 14.05 -19.33 9.43
CA GLY A 80 12.77 -18.66 9.13
C GLY A 80 12.88 -17.40 8.26
N ARG A 81 14.10 -16.94 7.92
CA ARG A 81 14.32 -15.92 6.89
C ARG A 81 14.31 -16.49 5.46
N THR A 82 14.36 -17.81 5.32
CA THR A 82 14.59 -18.51 4.05
C THR A 82 13.54 -19.59 3.77
N GLU A 83 12.92 -20.15 4.81
CA GLU A 83 11.95 -21.22 4.68
C GLU A 83 10.52 -20.67 4.84
N ARG A 84 9.76 -20.65 3.73
CA ARG A 84 8.31 -20.43 3.72
C ARG A 84 7.61 -21.64 4.35
N THR A 85 7.51 -21.70 5.66
CA THR A 85 6.67 -22.70 6.33
C THR A 85 5.35 -22.08 6.75
N ASP A 86 4.39 -22.07 5.82
CA ASP A 86 3.00 -21.63 6.06
C ASP A 86 2.29 -22.46 7.15
N SER A 87 2.85 -23.58 7.62
CA SER A 87 2.10 -24.56 8.42
C SER A 87 2.73 -25.00 9.76
N GLU A 88 3.92 -24.54 10.17
CA GLU A 88 4.64 -25.20 11.29
C GLU A 88 5.32 -24.29 12.32
N SER A 89 5.12 -22.96 12.27
CA SER A 89 5.61 -22.13 13.38
C SER A 89 4.65 -22.21 14.57
N GLU A 90 5.12 -22.83 15.65
CA GLU A 90 4.39 -22.96 16.91
C GLU A 90 3.97 -21.58 17.44
N LEU A 91 2.75 -21.48 17.98
CA LEU A 91 2.31 -20.28 18.70
C LEU A 91 3.29 -20.00 19.84
N LEU A 92 3.70 -18.75 20.00
CA LEU A 92 4.48 -18.35 21.15
C LEU A 92 3.64 -18.57 22.42
N THR A 93 4.14 -19.42 23.32
CA THR A 93 3.47 -19.78 24.56
C THR A 93 4.23 -19.27 25.79
N VAL A 94 3.50 -18.96 26.86
CA VAL A 94 4.01 -18.57 28.16
C VAL A 94 3.38 -19.44 29.23
N ASP A 95 4.20 -19.98 30.13
CA ASP A 95 3.73 -20.68 31.32
C ASP A 95 3.32 -19.68 32.41
N LEU A 96 2.08 -19.78 32.89
CA LEU A 96 1.58 -19.01 34.01
C LEU A 96 2.07 -19.59 35.35
N PRO A 97 2.12 -18.78 36.42
CA PRO A 97 2.50 -19.25 37.75
C PRO A 97 1.62 -20.38 38.33
N ASP A 98 0.39 -20.53 37.82
CA ASP A 98 -0.55 -21.58 38.21
C ASP A 98 -0.37 -22.88 37.41
N GLY A 99 0.61 -22.93 36.50
CA GLY A 99 0.96 -24.09 35.69
C GLY A 99 0.19 -24.18 34.37
N ARG A 100 -0.71 -23.25 34.07
CA ARG A 100 -1.38 -23.19 32.76
C ARG A 100 -0.47 -22.62 31.69
N LYS A 101 -0.59 -23.11 30.47
CA LYS A 101 0.11 -22.60 29.29
C LYS A 101 -0.81 -21.71 28.46
N VAL A 102 -0.29 -20.55 28.03
CA VAL A 102 -1.07 -19.54 27.32
C VAL A 102 -0.42 -19.18 26.00
N ALA A 103 -1.19 -19.18 24.91
CA ALA A 103 -0.79 -18.63 23.62
C ALA A 103 -1.28 -17.18 23.47
N GLN A 104 -0.48 -16.33 22.83
CA GLN A 104 -0.78 -14.90 22.69
C GLN A 104 -1.02 -14.51 21.23
N VAL A 105 -2.07 -13.74 20.98
CA VAL A 105 -2.40 -13.17 19.66
C VAL A 105 -2.91 -11.73 19.81
N TYR A 106 -2.82 -10.95 18.75
CA TYR A 106 -3.03 -9.51 18.80
C TYR A 106 -3.82 -9.01 17.60
N THR A 107 -4.57 -7.94 17.79
CA THR A 107 -5.20 -7.16 16.73
C THR A 107 -4.21 -6.17 16.13
N ALA A 108 -4.42 -5.76 14.87
CA ALA A 108 -3.54 -4.81 14.19
C ALA A 108 -3.41 -3.47 14.95
N GLY A 109 -4.46 -3.05 15.67
CA GLY A 109 -4.51 -1.91 16.59
C GLY A 109 -3.35 -1.74 17.53
N VAL A 110 -2.96 -2.86 18.13
CA VAL A 110 -2.11 -2.86 19.31
C VAL A 110 -0.69 -3.33 19.00
N LEU A 111 -0.41 -3.74 17.75
CA LEU A 111 0.90 -4.20 17.35
C LEU A 111 1.97 -3.14 17.64
N PRO A 112 3.12 -3.54 18.22
CA PRO A 112 4.20 -2.61 18.52
C PRO A 112 4.94 -2.25 17.23
N ARG A 113 5.99 -1.43 17.35
CA ARG A 113 6.87 -1.14 16.22
C ARG A 113 7.53 -2.44 15.72
N PRO A 114 7.72 -2.63 14.39
CA PRO A 114 8.29 -3.86 13.88
C PRO A 114 9.71 -4.11 14.43
N HIS A 115 9.90 -5.25 15.10
CA HIS A 115 11.17 -5.64 15.72
C HIS A 115 11.99 -6.57 14.79
N PRO A 116 13.34 -6.58 14.86
CA PRO A 116 14.18 -7.46 14.03
C PRO A 116 14.18 -8.93 14.49
N ALA A 117 13.88 -9.22 15.77
CA ALA A 117 13.88 -10.59 16.30
C ALA A 117 12.50 -11.25 16.35
N VAL A 118 11.42 -10.49 16.14
CA VAL A 118 10.04 -10.99 16.18
C VAL A 118 9.23 -10.36 15.06
N VAL A 119 8.51 -11.18 14.30
CA VAL A 119 7.52 -10.74 13.32
C VAL A 119 6.13 -11.10 13.82
N TYR A 120 5.11 -10.40 13.32
CA TYR A 120 3.72 -10.67 13.62
C TYR A 120 3.07 -11.22 12.36
N GLU A 121 2.66 -12.49 12.39
CA GLU A 121 2.05 -13.17 11.25
C GLU A 121 0.54 -13.16 11.37
N TYR A 122 -0.13 -12.81 10.27
CA TYR A 122 -1.58 -12.85 10.20
C TYR A 122 -2.10 -14.29 10.39
N VAL A 123 -3.19 -14.43 11.15
CA VAL A 123 -3.82 -15.71 11.45
C VAL A 123 -5.34 -15.51 11.60
N THR A 124 -6.11 -16.49 11.19
CA THR A 124 -7.58 -16.48 11.35
C THR A 124 -8.00 -17.32 12.56
N LEU A 125 -9.24 -17.14 13.02
CA LEU A 125 -9.81 -18.01 14.06
C LEU A 125 -9.83 -19.48 13.66
N ASP A 126 -10.11 -19.80 12.39
CA ASP A 126 -10.08 -21.18 11.88
C ASP A 126 -8.66 -21.79 11.93
N SER A 127 -7.65 -21.00 11.54
CA SER A 127 -6.25 -21.43 11.66
C SER A 127 -5.84 -21.66 13.13
N LEU A 128 -6.37 -20.86 14.07
CA LEU A 128 -6.14 -21.06 15.50
C LEU A 128 -6.89 -22.27 16.06
N ALA A 129 -8.13 -22.51 15.64
CA ALA A 129 -8.93 -23.66 16.07
C ALA A 129 -8.20 -24.99 15.76
N HIS A 130 -7.63 -25.09 14.56
CA HIS A 130 -6.94 -26.29 14.10
C HIS A 130 -5.45 -26.33 14.45
N GLY A 131 -4.79 -25.16 14.55
CA GLY A 131 -3.34 -25.05 14.72
C GLY A 131 -2.85 -24.76 16.13
N CYS A 132 -3.75 -24.50 17.10
CA CYS A 132 -3.34 -24.29 18.49
C CYS A 132 -2.90 -25.62 19.13
N PRO A 133 -1.71 -25.72 19.77
CA PRO A 133 -1.27 -26.96 20.39
C PRO A 133 -2.21 -27.46 21.50
N ASP A 134 -2.33 -28.79 21.66
CA ASP A 134 -3.22 -29.42 22.65
C ASP A 134 -2.81 -29.14 24.10
N ASP A 135 -1.55 -28.77 24.34
CA ASP A 135 -1.02 -28.46 25.67
C ASP A 135 -1.16 -26.98 26.05
N VAL A 136 -1.72 -26.14 25.18
CA VAL A 136 -2.12 -24.76 25.50
C VAL A 136 -3.48 -24.79 26.17
N ASP A 137 -3.60 -24.21 27.37
CA ASP A 137 -4.85 -24.15 28.13
C ASP A 137 -5.70 -22.91 27.80
N LEU A 138 -5.06 -21.81 27.40
CA LEU A 138 -5.73 -20.54 27.09
C LEU A 138 -5.15 -19.85 25.86
N LEU A 139 -6.02 -19.21 25.10
CA LEU A 139 -5.65 -18.17 24.14
C LEU A 139 -5.93 -16.81 24.77
N VAL A 140 -4.93 -15.94 24.84
CA VAL A 140 -5.13 -14.53 25.21
C VAL A 140 -5.05 -13.66 23.97
N VAL A 141 -6.10 -12.87 23.75
CA VAL A 141 -6.14 -11.85 22.69
C VAL A 141 -5.78 -10.50 23.31
N ASN A 142 -4.90 -9.75 22.66
CA ASN A 142 -4.46 -8.42 23.07
C ASN A 142 -3.90 -8.36 24.51
N ALA A 143 -3.03 -9.32 24.85
CA ALA A 143 -2.39 -9.40 26.17
C ALA A 143 -1.71 -8.08 26.58
N ALA A 144 -1.79 -7.74 27.87
CA ALA A 144 -1.23 -6.51 28.45
C ALA A 144 -1.74 -5.20 27.81
N THR A 145 -2.95 -5.22 27.26
CA THR A 145 -3.65 -4.03 26.76
C THR A 145 -5.05 -3.89 27.39
N PRO A 146 -5.75 -2.76 27.21
CA PRO A 146 -7.11 -2.58 27.71
C PRO A 146 -8.14 -3.52 27.07
N CYS A 147 -7.83 -4.12 25.91
CA CYS A 147 -8.68 -5.06 25.18
C CYS A 147 -8.36 -6.53 25.50
N GLN A 148 -7.63 -6.80 26.58
CA GLN A 148 -7.21 -8.16 26.92
C GLN A 148 -8.43 -9.06 27.21
N GLN A 149 -8.50 -10.20 26.52
CA GLN A 149 -9.51 -11.22 26.76
C GLN A 149 -8.92 -12.63 26.71
N PHE A 150 -9.40 -13.53 27.58
CA PHE A 150 -8.96 -14.92 27.65
C PHE A 150 -10.05 -15.85 27.12
N PHE A 151 -9.65 -16.82 26.32
CA PHE A 151 -10.50 -17.89 25.82
C PHE A 151 -9.90 -19.24 26.17
N LEU A 152 -10.76 -20.21 26.50
CA LEU A 152 -10.35 -21.60 26.63
C LEU A 152 -9.94 -22.15 25.26
N THR A 153 -9.13 -23.19 25.24
CA THR A 153 -8.72 -23.90 24.01
C THR A 153 -9.31 -25.30 23.94
N THR A 154 -10.43 -25.54 24.63
CA THR A 154 -11.16 -26.81 24.59
C THR A 154 -11.76 -27.07 23.20
N ASP A 155 -11.99 -28.34 22.85
CA ASP A 155 -12.59 -28.73 21.56
C ASP A 155 -13.89 -27.95 21.25
N ASP A 156 -14.80 -27.84 22.23
CA ASP A 156 -16.06 -27.09 22.09
C ASP A 156 -15.83 -25.59 21.76
N GLU A 157 -14.79 -24.99 22.33
CA GLU A 157 -14.47 -23.57 22.14
C GLU A 157 -13.80 -23.34 20.78
N ARG A 158 -12.94 -24.28 20.35
CA ARG A 158 -12.34 -24.28 19.01
C ARG A 158 -13.40 -24.48 17.91
N GLU A 159 -14.43 -25.28 18.15
CA GLU A 159 -15.57 -25.42 17.23
C GLU A 159 -16.29 -24.08 17.05
N VAL A 160 -16.52 -23.33 18.14
CA VAL A 160 -17.10 -21.97 18.06
C VAL A 160 -16.23 -21.03 17.22
N TRP A 161 -14.91 -21.09 17.37
CA TRP A 161 -13.99 -20.26 16.58
C TRP A 161 -14.07 -20.58 15.08
N SER A 162 -14.11 -21.86 14.73
CA SER A 162 -14.30 -22.34 13.36
C SER A 162 -15.63 -21.88 12.78
N ASP A 163 -16.72 -22.04 13.52
CA ASP A 163 -18.07 -21.64 13.09
C ASP A 163 -18.16 -20.12 12.85
N LEU A 164 -17.57 -19.31 13.74
CA LEU A 164 -17.52 -17.87 13.59
C LEU A 164 -16.68 -17.46 12.38
N HIS A 165 -15.55 -18.12 12.14
CA HIS A 165 -14.74 -17.90 10.95
C HIS A 165 -15.55 -18.15 9.67
N ASP A 166 -16.17 -19.32 9.54
CA ASP A 166 -16.98 -19.67 8.37
C ASP A 166 -18.11 -18.66 8.15
N GLN A 167 -18.75 -18.25 9.24
CA GLN A 167 -19.86 -17.30 9.19
C GLN A 167 -19.42 -15.90 8.74
N TYR A 168 -18.30 -15.38 9.25
CA TYR A 168 -17.96 -13.96 9.15
C TYR A 168 -16.70 -13.62 8.34
N HIS A 169 -15.69 -14.48 8.33
CA HIS A 169 -14.41 -14.18 7.67
C HIS A 169 -14.54 -14.25 6.14
N ARG A 170 -13.96 -13.29 5.43
CA ARG A 170 -13.83 -13.32 3.98
C ARG A 170 -12.43 -12.86 3.62
N ALA A 171 -11.72 -13.61 2.78
CA ALA A 171 -10.32 -13.32 2.42
C ALA A 171 -10.10 -11.88 1.93
N ASP A 172 -11.03 -11.35 1.13
CA ASP A 172 -11.00 -9.97 0.61
C ASP A 172 -12.02 -9.05 1.31
N GLY A 173 -12.57 -9.47 2.45
CA GLY A 173 -13.70 -8.81 3.12
C GLY A 173 -13.37 -7.47 3.76
N LEU A 174 -12.10 -7.24 4.08
CA LEU A 174 -11.63 -6.02 4.74
C LEU A 174 -11.28 -4.92 3.74
N GLY A 175 -11.18 -5.23 2.45
CA GLY A 175 -10.88 -4.26 1.42
C GLY A 175 -12.00 -3.24 1.20
N ASN A 176 -11.68 -2.18 0.46
CA ASN A 176 -12.59 -1.10 0.10
C ASN A 176 -13.16 -0.30 1.28
N ARG A 177 -12.31 0.02 2.26
CA ARG A 177 -12.67 0.86 3.42
C ARG A 177 -11.58 1.88 3.72
N ILE A 178 -11.95 2.93 4.46
CA ILE A 178 -10.99 3.85 5.05
C ILE A 178 -10.73 3.36 6.47
N ASP A 179 -9.46 3.13 6.78
CA ASP A 179 -9.00 2.80 8.13
C ASP A 179 -7.97 3.85 8.57
N THR A 180 -8.25 4.52 9.70
CA THR A 180 -7.50 5.67 10.20
C THR A 180 -7.08 5.41 11.65
N ARG A 181 -5.77 5.42 11.92
CA ARG A 181 -5.26 5.32 13.28
C ARG A 181 -5.44 6.61 14.03
N ARG A 182 -5.98 6.54 15.24
CA ARG A 182 -6.18 7.68 16.14
C ARG A 182 -4.95 7.96 17.00
N THR A 183 -4.06 6.99 17.13
CA THR A 183 -2.80 7.08 17.88
C THR A 183 -1.62 6.66 17.01
N GLY A 184 -0.41 7.11 17.35
CA GLY A 184 0.82 6.74 16.64
C GLY A 184 1.00 7.33 15.23
N ALA A 185 0.03 8.12 14.76
CA ALA A 185 0.14 8.81 13.48
C ALA A 185 1.21 9.92 13.52
N PRO A 186 1.95 10.15 12.42
CA PRO A 186 2.84 11.30 12.30
C PRO A 186 2.12 12.63 12.51
N GLU A 187 2.87 13.66 12.91
CA GLU A 187 2.34 15.00 13.17
C GLU A 187 1.52 15.53 11.97
N ALA A 188 0.38 16.15 12.28
CA ALA A 188 -0.49 16.78 11.29
C ALA A 188 0.28 17.84 10.50
N GLY A 189 0.13 17.83 9.17
CA GLY A 189 0.85 18.74 8.27
C GLY A 189 2.30 18.36 7.97
N SER A 190 2.83 17.27 8.54
CA SER A 190 4.17 16.78 8.20
C SER A 190 4.24 16.22 6.77
N ARG A 191 5.43 16.30 6.15
CA ARG A 191 5.69 15.66 4.85
C ARG A 191 5.51 14.16 4.90
N LEU A 192 5.83 13.55 6.03
CA LEU A 192 5.65 12.13 6.26
C LEU A 192 4.17 11.73 6.21
N LEU A 193 3.28 12.44 6.91
CA LEU A 193 1.84 12.16 6.88
C LEU A 193 1.26 12.34 5.46
N HIS A 194 1.68 13.40 4.75
CA HIS A 194 1.31 13.58 3.35
C HIS A 194 1.85 12.44 2.46
N GLY A 195 3.08 11.98 2.69
CA GLY A 195 3.69 10.87 1.97
C GLY A 195 2.93 9.56 2.15
N LEU A 196 2.42 9.31 3.35
CA LEU A 196 1.53 8.18 3.67
C LEU A 196 0.20 8.31 2.91
N ALA A 197 -0.41 9.49 2.90
CA ALA A 197 -1.66 9.81 2.21
C ALA A 197 -1.58 9.65 0.67
N CYS A 198 -0.38 9.78 0.06
CA CYS A 198 -0.19 9.50 -1.37
C CYS A 198 -0.54 8.06 -1.76
N GLY A 199 -0.40 7.09 -0.84
CA GLY A 199 -0.72 5.68 -1.09
C GLY A 199 -2.16 5.28 -0.77
N ALA A 200 -3.05 6.24 -0.47
CA ALA A 200 -4.39 5.99 0.05
C ALA A 200 -5.27 5.13 -0.88
N HIS A 201 -5.09 5.20 -2.20
CA HIS A 201 -5.79 4.29 -3.13
C HIS A 201 -5.54 2.81 -2.82
N LEU A 202 -4.28 2.43 -2.56
CA LEU A 202 -3.93 1.05 -2.23
C LEU A 202 -4.35 0.68 -0.81
N CYS A 203 -4.19 1.60 0.14
CA CYS A 203 -4.69 1.37 1.50
C CYS A 203 -6.21 1.13 1.51
N PHE A 204 -6.97 1.93 0.75
CA PHE A 204 -8.42 1.75 0.62
C PHE A 204 -8.76 0.39 0.02
N THR A 205 -8.16 0.02 -1.11
CA THR A 205 -8.44 -1.28 -1.75
C THR A 205 -8.11 -2.45 -0.83
N ASN A 206 -7.00 -2.37 -0.10
CA ASN A 206 -6.56 -3.44 0.80
C ASN A 206 -7.25 -3.43 2.17
N GLY A 207 -7.89 -2.32 2.56
CA GLY A 207 -8.48 -2.17 3.89
C GLY A 207 -7.48 -1.85 5.00
N ASP A 208 -6.33 -1.31 4.62
CA ASP A 208 -5.21 -1.05 5.51
C ASP A 208 -5.26 0.37 6.10
N ALA A 209 -4.80 0.51 7.35
CA ALA A 209 -4.51 1.80 7.96
C ALA A 209 -3.63 2.69 7.06
N TRP A 210 -4.08 3.91 6.75
CA TRP A 210 -3.34 4.77 5.83
C TRP A 210 -2.21 5.56 6.50
N ASN A 211 -2.32 5.87 7.79
CA ASN A 211 -1.47 6.84 8.51
C ASN A 211 -0.46 6.24 9.51
N THR A 212 -0.17 4.94 9.43
CA THR A 212 0.82 4.29 10.31
C THR A 212 2.20 4.15 9.67
N VAL A 213 3.24 4.31 10.49
CA VAL A 213 4.64 3.97 10.16
C VAL A 213 5.06 2.62 10.74
N ASP A 214 4.25 2.04 11.63
CA ASP A 214 4.52 0.78 12.30
C ASP A 214 3.91 -0.37 11.51
N TRP A 215 4.41 -0.52 10.28
CA TRP A 215 3.81 -1.37 9.27
C TRP A 215 4.15 -2.85 9.45
N HIS A 216 3.14 -3.66 9.78
CA HIS A 216 3.19 -5.13 9.72
C HIS A 216 2.47 -5.72 8.50
N GLY A 217 1.55 -4.96 7.90
CA GLY A 217 0.79 -5.38 6.73
C GLY A 217 -0.01 -6.66 6.98
N ALA A 218 -0.01 -7.58 6.02
CA ALA A 218 -0.68 -8.88 6.15
C ALA A 218 0.18 -9.96 6.85
N GLY A 219 1.24 -9.56 7.56
CA GLY A 219 2.24 -10.47 8.13
C GLY A 219 3.49 -10.57 7.26
N HIS A 220 4.64 -10.88 7.89
CA HIS A 220 5.94 -10.77 7.25
C HIS A 220 6.08 -11.71 6.03
N HIS A 221 5.66 -12.96 6.15
CA HIS A 221 5.73 -13.91 5.03
C HIS A 221 4.78 -13.54 3.89
N ASN A 222 3.58 -13.04 4.22
CA ASN A 222 2.63 -12.57 3.21
C ASN A 222 3.14 -11.33 2.48
N GLU A 223 3.86 -10.43 3.15
CA GLU A 223 4.50 -9.28 2.50
C GLU A 223 5.64 -9.71 1.57
N ILE A 224 6.47 -10.68 1.97
CA ILE A 224 7.49 -11.26 1.08
C ILE A 224 6.83 -11.91 -0.14
N GLY A 225 5.85 -12.80 0.08
CA GLY A 225 5.15 -13.50 -1.00
C GLY A 225 4.47 -12.54 -1.98
N ARG A 226 3.85 -11.47 -1.46
CA ARG A 226 3.25 -10.42 -2.29
C ARG A 226 4.28 -9.71 -3.16
N LEU A 227 5.42 -9.33 -2.58
CA LEU A 227 6.50 -8.63 -3.29
C LEU A 227 7.13 -9.52 -4.36
N GLU A 228 7.34 -10.79 -4.08
CA GLU A 228 7.83 -11.77 -5.03
C GLU A 228 6.83 -11.98 -6.18
N GLU A 229 5.59 -12.34 -5.87
CA GLU A 229 4.57 -12.74 -6.86
C GLU A 229 4.14 -11.59 -7.78
N TRP A 230 3.87 -10.42 -7.20
CA TRP A 230 3.22 -9.32 -7.93
C TRP A 230 4.19 -8.23 -8.38
N TRP A 231 5.40 -8.19 -7.83
CA TRP A 231 6.38 -7.14 -8.09
C TRP A 231 7.75 -7.65 -8.53
N GLY A 232 8.01 -8.96 -8.45
CA GLY A 232 9.30 -9.55 -8.77
C GLY A 232 10.43 -9.02 -7.88
N VAL A 233 10.11 -8.70 -6.62
CA VAL A 233 11.08 -8.24 -5.62
C VAL A 233 11.40 -9.39 -4.69
N HIS A 234 12.63 -9.91 -4.77
CA HIS A 234 13.06 -11.07 -4.00
C HIS A 234 13.95 -10.69 -2.81
N ASP A 235 14.57 -9.51 -2.86
CA ASP A 235 15.49 -9.05 -1.84
C ASP A 235 15.51 -7.51 -1.71
N ARG A 236 16.44 -7.04 -0.89
CA ARG A 236 16.66 -5.61 -0.60
C ARG A 236 17.14 -4.82 -1.80
N ASP A 237 17.97 -5.39 -2.67
CA ASP A 237 18.52 -4.67 -3.83
C ASP A 237 17.42 -4.47 -4.89
N ASP A 238 16.60 -5.51 -5.11
CA ASP A 238 15.40 -5.41 -5.93
C ASP A 238 14.45 -4.33 -5.41
N TRP A 239 14.22 -4.31 -4.08
CA TRP A 239 13.35 -3.32 -3.45
C TRP A 239 13.90 -1.90 -3.62
N LEU A 240 15.19 -1.67 -3.34
CA LEU A 240 15.83 -0.36 -3.50
C LEU A 240 15.69 0.15 -4.94
N SER A 241 15.97 -0.72 -5.92
CA SER A 241 15.86 -0.41 -7.34
C SER A 241 14.43 -0.06 -7.74
N LEU A 242 13.45 -0.88 -7.36
CA LEU A 242 12.05 -0.64 -7.69
C LEU A 242 11.48 0.60 -6.98
N GLN A 243 11.81 0.79 -5.71
CA GLN A 243 11.40 1.97 -4.94
C GLN A 243 11.92 3.26 -5.60
N GLU A 244 13.18 3.27 -6.04
CA GLU A 244 13.77 4.43 -6.73
C GLU A 244 13.10 4.68 -8.08
N ARG A 245 12.83 3.64 -8.86
CA ARG A 245 12.12 3.76 -10.14
C ARG A 245 10.71 4.29 -9.95
N LEU A 246 9.98 3.85 -8.93
CA LEU A 246 8.65 4.39 -8.61
C LEU A 246 8.73 5.87 -8.21
N LEU A 247 9.72 6.27 -7.40
CA LEU A 247 9.91 7.67 -6.99
C LEU A 247 10.32 8.57 -8.15
N THR A 248 11.07 8.05 -9.11
CA THR A 248 11.50 8.79 -10.31
C THR A 248 10.49 8.72 -11.47
N ARG A 249 9.45 7.88 -11.34
CA ARG A 249 8.36 7.63 -12.31
C ARG A 249 8.83 6.87 -13.57
N ASP A 250 9.73 5.92 -13.37
CA ASP A 250 10.36 5.08 -14.40
C ASP A 250 9.90 3.61 -14.35
N VAL A 251 8.73 3.37 -13.74
CA VAL A 251 8.03 2.08 -13.83
C VAL A 251 6.97 2.13 -14.91
N SER A 252 6.22 3.24 -14.99
CA SER A 252 5.23 3.44 -16.04
C SER A 252 5.88 3.74 -17.39
N PRO A 253 5.27 3.30 -18.51
CA PRO A 253 5.77 3.62 -19.84
C PRO A 253 5.82 5.14 -20.09
N TRP A 254 7.01 5.65 -20.41
CA TRP A 254 7.25 7.09 -20.65
C TRP A 254 6.31 7.72 -21.67
N TYR A 255 5.83 6.93 -22.64
CA TYR A 255 5.00 7.43 -23.73
C TYR A 255 3.57 7.81 -23.28
N TRP A 256 3.13 7.38 -22.10
CA TRP A 256 1.86 7.83 -21.53
C TRP A 256 1.88 9.33 -21.21
N ASP A 257 2.84 9.77 -20.40
CA ASP A 257 3.01 11.19 -20.08
C ASP A 257 3.45 11.99 -21.30
N PHE A 258 4.23 11.41 -22.23
CA PHE A 258 4.55 12.07 -23.49
C PHE A 258 3.31 12.51 -24.29
N VAL A 259 2.29 11.64 -24.37
CA VAL A 259 1.03 11.95 -25.05
C VAL A 259 0.28 13.04 -24.28
N LEU A 260 0.22 12.99 -22.95
CA LEU A 260 -0.45 14.00 -22.13
C LEU A 260 0.26 15.36 -22.18
N ASP A 261 1.59 15.38 -22.16
CA ASP A 261 2.43 16.58 -22.28
C ASP A 261 2.25 17.28 -23.63
N ALA A 262 2.07 16.51 -24.70
CA ALA A 262 1.76 17.07 -26.01
C ALA A 262 0.45 17.88 -25.96
N ARG A 263 -0.58 17.41 -25.25
CA ARG A 263 -1.81 18.16 -25.02
C ARG A 263 -1.58 19.37 -24.12
N THR A 264 -0.85 19.21 -23.02
CA THR A 264 -0.53 20.31 -22.10
C THR A 264 0.18 21.45 -22.83
N ALA A 265 1.11 21.14 -23.73
CA ALA A 265 1.79 22.12 -24.56
C ALA A 265 0.83 22.83 -25.54
N LEU A 266 -0.09 22.10 -26.18
CA LEU A 266 -1.12 22.69 -27.04
C LEU A 266 -2.07 23.57 -26.24
N ALA A 267 -2.49 23.14 -25.05
CA ALA A 267 -3.41 23.86 -24.20
C ALA A 267 -2.86 25.21 -23.73
N ARG A 268 -1.56 25.26 -23.42
CA ARG A 268 -0.85 26.52 -23.10
C ARG A 268 -0.84 27.51 -24.26
N ARG A 269 -0.86 27.04 -25.51
CA ARG A 269 -0.77 27.87 -26.71
C ARG A 269 -2.13 28.29 -27.27
N TYR A 270 -3.10 27.38 -27.27
CA TYR A 270 -4.38 27.55 -27.96
C TYR A 270 -5.59 27.59 -27.02
N GLY A 271 -5.36 27.41 -25.71
CA GLY A 271 -6.41 27.35 -24.70
C GLY A 271 -6.80 25.92 -24.32
N PRO A 272 -7.63 25.74 -23.28
CA PRO A 272 -7.85 24.44 -22.62
C PRO A 272 -8.53 23.38 -23.51
N ARG A 273 -9.22 23.80 -24.58
CA ARG A 273 -9.88 22.90 -25.52
C ARG A 273 -8.95 22.60 -26.70
N VAL A 274 -8.37 21.41 -26.68
CA VAL A 274 -7.47 20.92 -27.73
C VAL A 274 -8.24 19.96 -28.64
N ASP A 275 -8.21 20.23 -29.95
CA ASP A 275 -8.77 19.33 -30.96
C ASP A 275 -8.02 17.99 -31.00
N ALA A 276 -8.75 16.88 -31.17
CA ALA A 276 -8.19 15.55 -31.09
C ALA A 276 -7.22 15.22 -32.23
N GLU A 277 -7.49 15.68 -33.46
CA GLU A 277 -6.56 15.48 -34.59
C GLU A 277 -5.33 16.35 -34.42
N LEU A 278 -5.50 17.61 -34.01
CA LEU A 278 -4.36 18.48 -33.69
C LEU A 278 -3.45 17.88 -32.61
N TRP A 279 -4.04 17.22 -31.60
CA TRP A 279 -3.28 16.51 -30.59
C TRP A 279 -2.52 15.32 -31.17
N ARG A 280 -3.17 14.47 -31.97
CA ARG A 280 -2.51 13.33 -32.64
C ARG A 280 -1.36 13.78 -33.53
N ASP A 281 -1.57 14.83 -34.32
CA ASP A 281 -0.55 15.40 -35.21
C ASP A 281 0.62 15.99 -34.42
N ARG A 282 0.35 16.63 -33.28
CA ARG A 282 1.41 17.12 -32.39
C ARG A 282 2.24 15.99 -31.79
N VAL A 283 1.60 14.90 -31.37
CA VAL A 283 2.27 13.70 -30.83
C VAL A 283 3.17 13.07 -31.89
N GLU A 284 2.66 12.87 -33.10
CA GLU A 284 3.44 12.34 -34.22
C GLU A 284 4.63 13.23 -34.56
N ALA A 285 4.40 14.53 -34.74
CA ALA A 285 5.47 15.47 -35.04
C ALA A 285 6.54 15.50 -33.93
N ALA A 286 6.12 15.48 -32.66
CA ALA A 286 7.03 15.44 -31.52
C ALA A 286 7.89 14.16 -31.52
N LEU A 287 7.29 13.00 -31.78
CA LEU A 287 7.98 11.72 -31.75
C LEU A 287 9.01 11.62 -32.89
N ARG A 288 8.61 11.99 -34.10
CA ARG A 288 9.50 11.98 -35.28
C ARG A 288 10.68 12.94 -35.11
N HIS A 289 10.47 14.10 -34.48
CA HIS A 289 11.56 15.02 -34.12
C HIS A 289 12.49 14.44 -33.07
N ARG A 290 11.96 13.75 -32.03
CA ARG A 290 12.78 13.16 -30.98
C ARG A 290 13.76 12.11 -31.52
N VAL A 291 13.35 11.31 -32.51
CA VAL A 291 14.23 10.32 -33.16
C VAL A 291 15.45 10.97 -33.83
N VAL A 292 15.30 12.18 -34.37
CA VAL A 292 16.44 12.97 -34.93
C VAL A 292 17.40 13.36 -33.82
N GLU A 293 16.88 13.87 -32.71
CA GLU A 293 17.69 14.37 -31.58
C GLU A 293 18.48 13.25 -30.88
N THR A 294 17.95 12.02 -30.85
CA THR A 294 18.59 10.87 -30.21
C THR A 294 19.53 10.07 -31.12
N GLY A 295 19.91 10.60 -32.29
CA GLY A 295 20.92 10.00 -33.17
C GLY A 295 20.39 9.49 -34.53
N GLY A 296 19.18 9.87 -34.93
CA GLY A 296 18.65 9.64 -36.27
C GLY A 296 19.30 10.51 -37.35
N PRO A 297 18.93 10.34 -38.63
CA PRO A 297 19.34 11.24 -39.72
C PRO A 297 18.95 12.69 -39.39
N GLY A 298 19.69 13.68 -39.92
CA GLY A 298 19.52 15.11 -39.60
C GLY A 298 18.19 15.75 -40.00
N GLU A 299 17.24 14.97 -40.54
CA GLU A 299 15.87 15.36 -40.85
C GLU A 299 14.89 14.33 -40.25
N PRO A 300 13.72 14.74 -39.73
CA PRO A 300 12.73 13.81 -39.20
C PRO A 300 12.25 12.81 -40.25
N HIS A 301 12.22 11.52 -39.89
CA HIS A 301 11.68 10.45 -40.73
C HIS A 301 10.24 10.78 -41.13
N ARG A 302 9.97 10.79 -42.44
CA ARG A 302 8.63 10.97 -43.00
C ARG A 302 7.83 9.67 -42.87
N PRO A 303 6.48 9.74 -42.86
CA PRO A 303 5.65 8.55 -42.91
C PRO A 303 6.03 7.65 -44.09
N GLY A 304 6.24 6.36 -43.82
CA GLY A 304 6.64 5.33 -44.78
C GLY A 304 8.15 5.09 -44.89
N GLU A 305 8.99 5.88 -44.21
CA GLU A 305 10.45 5.72 -44.25
C GLU A 305 10.98 4.69 -43.23
N ASP A 306 10.25 4.49 -42.13
CA ASP A 306 10.59 3.55 -41.07
C ASP A 306 9.31 2.85 -40.56
N PRO A 307 9.06 1.58 -40.95
CA PRO A 307 7.87 0.85 -40.55
C PRO A 307 7.71 0.64 -39.04
N GLU A 308 8.81 0.53 -38.28
CA GLU A 308 8.77 0.34 -36.83
C GLU A 308 8.37 1.65 -36.14
N LEU A 309 8.97 2.75 -36.56
CA LEU A 309 8.58 4.08 -36.10
C LEU A 309 7.12 4.40 -36.48
N ASP A 310 6.69 4.06 -37.70
CA ASP A 310 5.32 4.29 -38.14
C ASP A 310 4.30 3.48 -37.31
N GLN A 311 4.62 2.23 -36.97
CA GLN A 311 3.79 1.43 -36.07
C GLN A 311 3.70 2.06 -34.67
N PHE A 312 4.81 2.55 -34.14
CA PHE A 312 4.83 3.20 -32.83
C PHE A 312 4.11 4.55 -32.83
N VAL A 313 4.27 5.36 -33.89
CA VAL A 313 3.48 6.58 -34.13
C VAL A 313 1.99 6.26 -34.14
N ALA A 314 1.57 5.24 -34.89
CA ALA A 314 0.18 4.81 -34.96
C ALA A 314 -0.36 4.39 -33.57
N HIS A 315 0.44 3.67 -32.79
CA HIS A 315 0.11 3.30 -31.41
C HIS A 315 -0.11 4.54 -30.52
N LEU A 316 0.81 5.52 -30.54
CA LEU A 316 0.70 6.76 -29.76
C LEU A 316 -0.48 7.63 -30.19
N ARG A 317 -0.76 7.71 -31.51
CA ARG A 317 -1.99 8.36 -32.03
C ARG A 317 -3.26 7.64 -31.57
N GLY A 318 -3.22 6.31 -31.46
CA GLY A 318 -4.31 5.50 -30.90
C GLY A 318 -4.52 5.74 -29.40
N LEU A 319 -3.42 5.90 -28.64
CA LEU A 319 -3.45 6.20 -27.21
C LEU A 319 -4.18 7.51 -26.90
N VAL A 320 -4.05 8.55 -27.75
CA VAL A 320 -4.87 9.77 -27.65
C VAL A 320 -6.37 9.46 -27.61
N GLY A 321 -6.83 8.55 -28.48
CA GLY A 321 -8.23 8.11 -28.49
C GLY A 321 -8.64 7.38 -27.21
N LYS A 322 -7.76 6.52 -26.69
CA LYS A 322 -7.98 5.79 -25.42
C LYS A 322 -8.09 6.74 -24.24
N VAL A 323 -7.19 7.72 -24.13
CA VAL A 323 -7.25 8.75 -23.08
C VAL A 323 -8.56 9.55 -23.16
N LEU A 324 -8.98 9.98 -24.35
CA LEU A 324 -10.22 10.74 -24.51
C LEU A 324 -11.46 9.96 -24.05
N ARG A 325 -11.51 8.64 -24.27
CA ARG A 325 -12.60 7.77 -23.83
C ARG A 325 -12.60 7.59 -22.30
N TYR A 326 -11.45 7.37 -21.69
CA TYR A 326 -11.36 7.34 -20.22
C TYR A 326 -11.78 8.67 -19.60
N GLU A 327 -11.29 9.80 -20.10
CA GLU A 327 -11.68 11.09 -19.55
C GLU A 327 -13.17 11.40 -19.75
N ALA A 328 -13.76 10.97 -20.88
CA ALA A 328 -15.20 11.07 -21.07
C ALA A 328 -15.97 10.25 -20.03
N ARG A 329 -15.49 9.04 -19.72
CA ARG A 329 -16.06 8.22 -18.65
C ARG A 329 -15.87 8.87 -17.28
N PHE A 330 -14.68 9.39 -16.98
CA PHE A 330 -14.38 10.04 -15.71
C PHE A 330 -15.27 11.25 -15.46
N ARG A 331 -15.55 12.04 -16.49
CA ARG A 331 -16.52 13.15 -16.40
C ARG A 331 -17.95 12.65 -16.19
N ALA A 332 -18.36 11.58 -16.88
CA ALA A 332 -19.68 11.00 -16.71
C ALA A 332 -19.91 10.43 -15.29
N ASP A 333 -18.84 9.94 -14.65
CA ASP A 333 -18.87 9.39 -13.30
C ASP A 333 -18.44 10.39 -12.21
N GLU A 334 -18.28 11.66 -12.57
CA GLU A 334 -17.94 12.81 -11.70
C GLU A 334 -16.56 12.73 -11.03
N LEU A 335 -15.67 11.87 -11.53
CA LEU A 335 -14.25 11.83 -11.14
C LEU A 335 -13.48 13.06 -11.66
N LEU A 336 -13.89 13.57 -12.81
CA LEU A 336 -13.41 14.83 -13.37
C LEU A 336 -14.56 15.84 -13.48
N PRO A 337 -14.28 17.15 -13.33
CA PRO A 337 -15.26 18.18 -13.62
C PRO A 337 -15.61 18.20 -15.13
N PRO A 338 -16.71 18.86 -15.55
CA PRO A 338 -17.20 18.80 -16.94
C PRO A 338 -16.20 19.20 -18.05
N ASP A 339 -15.28 20.13 -17.77
CA ASP A 339 -14.20 20.51 -18.70
C ASP A 339 -12.82 19.98 -18.23
N GLY A 340 -12.81 19.09 -17.24
CA GLY A 340 -11.62 18.50 -16.63
C GLY A 340 -10.92 17.48 -17.52
N HIS A 341 -9.60 17.39 -17.36
CA HIS A 341 -8.73 16.45 -18.06
C HIS A 341 -7.52 16.09 -17.19
N VAL A 342 -6.87 14.96 -17.47
CA VAL A 342 -5.71 14.47 -16.72
C VAL A 342 -4.42 15.04 -17.31
N GLY A 343 -3.68 15.83 -16.54
CA GLY A 343 -2.43 16.44 -17.02
C GLY A 343 -1.25 15.46 -17.10
N THR A 344 -1.23 14.45 -16.23
CA THR A 344 -0.14 13.46 -16.10
C THR A 344 -0.62 12.25 -15.29
N VAL A 345 -0.02 11.08 -15.56
CA VAL A 345 -0.25 9.83 -14.81
C VAL A 345 0.79 9.56 -13.72
N ALA A 346 1.68 10.51 -13.43
CA ALA A 346 2.76 10.36 -12.43
C ALA A 346 2.28 9.85 -11.06
N ALA A 347 1.07 10.20 -10.63
CA ALA A 347 0.47 9.72 -9.39
C ALA A 347 0.37 8.19 -9.31
N TRP A 348 0.26 7.50 -10.46
CA TRP A 348 0.25 6.03 -10.50
C TRP A 348 1.55 5.43 -9.96
N ASP A 349 2.70 6.01 -10.29
CA ASP A 349 3.99 5.58 -9.74
C ASP A 349 4.18 6.10 -8.31
N ILE A 350 3.86 7.38 -8.05
CA ILE A 350 4.06 8.01 -6.74
C ILE A 350 3.21 7.35 -5.64
N GLY A 351 1.95 7.04 -5.91
CA GLY A 351 1.07 6.36 -4.95
C GLY A 351 1.53 4.93 -4.66
N ARG A 352 2.03 4.22 -5.69
CA ARG A 352 2.64 2.90 -5.54
C ARG A 352 3.97 2.98 -4.78
N ALA A 353 4.77 4.04 -4.98
CA ALA A 353 6.01 4.28 -4.21
C ALA A 353 5.75 4.43 -2.71
N SER A 354 4.68 5.12 -2.34
CA SER A 354 4.25 5.27 -0.95
C SER A 354 3.91 3.92 -0.32
N LYS A 355 3.21 3.04 -1.05
CA LYS A 355 2.87 1.70 -0.55
C LYS A 355 4.05 0.73 -0.57
N MET A 356 4.89 0.76 -1.60
CA MET A 356 6.11 -0.03 -1.73
C MET A 356 7.10 0.24 -0.58
N ALA A 357 7.18 1.48 -0.09
CA ALA A 357 7.98 1.80 1.09
C ALA A 357 7.52 1.01 2.34
N ARG A 358 6.20 0.91 2.54
CA ARG A 358 5.58 0.17 3.66
C ARG A 358 5.72 -1.34 3.49
N TRP A 359 5.45 -1.87 2.30
CA TRP A 359 5.66 -3.30 2.01
C TRP A 359 7.12 -3.73 2.20
N GLY A 360 8.09 -2.90 1.76
CA GLY A 360 9.51 -3.13 2.01
C GLY A 360 9.84 -3.20 3.51
N ARG A 361 9.19 -2.39 4.34
CA ARG A 361 9.33 -2.47 5.80
C ARG A 361 8.73 -3.76 6.37
N GLY A 362 7.53 -4.14 5.93
CA GLY A 362 6.87 -5.39 6.33
C GLY A 362 7.70 -6.63 5.98
N ALA A 363 8.28 -6.65 4.79
CA ALA A 363 9.16 -7.72 4.30
C ALA A 363 10.61 -7.66 4.85
N ARG A 364 10.95 -6.67 5.69
CA ARG A 364 12.31 -6.45 6.22
C ARG A 364 13.39 -6.18 5.15
N TYR A 365 12.98 -5.70 3.97
CA TYR A 365 13.88 -5.18 2.94
C TYR A 365 14.27 -3.72 3.19
N ALA A 366 13.46 -2.98 3.94
CA ALA A 366 13.68 -1.57 4.29
C ALA A 366 13.81 -1.35 5.79
N THR A 367 14.79 -0.52 6.17
CA THR A 367 14.86 0.04 7.53
C THR A 367 13.72 1.03 7.76
N HIS A 368 13.43 1.35 9.02
CA HIS A 368 12.45 2.39 9.36
C HIS A 368 12.84 3.73 8.74
N ALA A 369 14.11 4.13 8.86
CA ALA A 369 14.61 5.40 8.31
C ALA A 369 14.47 5.48 6.77
N GLU A 370 14.71 4.39 6.05
CA GLU A 370 14.55 4.35 4.59
C GLU A 370 13.08 4.44 4.17
N MET A 371 12.18 3.76 4.89
CA MET A 371 10.75 3.89 4.65
C MET A 371 10.28 5.34 4.86
N ILE A 372 10.68 5.99 5.96
CA ILE A 372 10.36 7.41 6.23
C ILE A 372 10.86 8.30 5.09
N LYS A 373 12.13 8.16 4.71
CA LYS A 373 12.74 8.95 3.62
C LYS A 373 12.02 8.74 2.28
N ALA A 374 11.62 7.51 1.98
CA ALA A 374 10.89 7.19 0.76
C ALA A 374 9.48 7.82 0.75
N LEU A 375 8.78 7.82 1.89
CA LEU A 375 7.47 8.47 2.04
C LEU A 375 7.57 9.99 1.89
N GLU A 376 8.58 10.62 2.49
CA GLU A 376 8.83 12.06 2.33
C GLU A 376 9.13 12.43 0.87
N ARG A 377 9.94 11.62 0.18
CA ARG A 377 10.20 11.81 -1.27
C ARG A 377 8.93 11.63 -2.11
N ALA A 378 8.05 10.71 -1.75
CA ALA A 378 6.75 10.55 -2.41
C ALA A 378 5.86 11.79 -2.20
N SER A 379 5.88 12.39 -1.01
CA SER A 379 5.21 13.68 -0.75
C SER A 379 5.78 14.79 -1.64
N GLU A 380 7.11 14.93 -1.69
CA GLU A 380 7.77 15.95 -2.52
C GLU A 380 7.45 15.79 -4.01
N ALA A 381 7.51 14.56 -4.53
CA ALA A 381 7.16 14.26 -5.92
C ALA A 381 5.69 14.57 -6.24
N ALA A 382 4.77 14.23 -5.33
CA ALA A 382 3.35 14.53 -5.49
C ALA A 382 3.09 16.05 -5.51
N ARG A 383 3.63 16.78 -4.53
CA ARG A 383 3.43 18.23 -4.37
C ARG A 383 4.08 19.05 -5.48
N ALA A 384 5.16 18.55 -6.08
CA ALA A 384 5.79 19.18 -7.24
C ALA A 384 5.01 18.97 -8.55
N THR A 385 4.17 17.93 -8.63
CA THR A 385 3.50 17.51 -9.87
C THR A 385 2.02 17.91 -9.90
N TYR A 386 1.35 17.87 -8.76
CA TYR A 386 -0.09 18.11 -8.63
C TYR A 386 -0.37 19.31 -7.73
N THR A 387 -1.64 19.76 -7.72
CA THR A 387 -2.10 20.90 -6.90
C THR A 387 -3.25 20.54 -5.97
N SER A 388 -3.87 19.37 -6.14
CA SER A 388 -4.96 18.88 -5.30
C SER A 388 -5.01 17.35 -5.29
N TRP A 389 -5.68 16.79 -4.28
CA TRP A 389 -5.91 15.35 -4.16
C TRP A 389 -6.79 14.80 -5.29
N GLU A 390 -7.77 15.55 -5.77
CA GLU A 390 -8.61 15.15 -6.91
C GLU A 390 -7.78 15.02 -8.19
N GLY A 391 -6.87 15.97 -8.44
CA GLY A 391 -5.94 15.91 -9.56
C GLY A 391 -4.98 14.73 -9.45
N PHE A 392 -4.44 14.49 -8.25
CA PHE A 392 -3.61 13.33 -7.95
C PHE A 392 -4.37 12.02 -8.21
N SER A 393 -5.59 11.92 -7.69
CA SER A 393 -6.46 10.74 -7.88
C SER A 393 -6.78 10.50 -9.35
N ALA A 394 -7.09 11.54 -10.12
CA ALA A 394 -7.40 11.39 -11.54
C ALA A 394 -6.19 10.88 -12.34
N GLY A 395 -4.98 11.35 -12.00
CA GLY A 395 -3.73 10.83 -12.56
C GLY A 395 -3.50 9.36 -12.20
N TYR A 396 -3.74 8.98 -10.94
CA TYR A 396 -3.61 7.60 -10.47
C TYR A 396 -4.58 6.66 -11.20
N VAL A 397 -5.86 7.06 -11.28
CA VAL A 397 -6.93 6.28 -11.91
C VAL A 397 -6.63 6.08 -13.40
N LEU A 398 -6.23 7.14 -14.13
CA LEU A 398 -5.86 6.99 -15.54
C LEU A 398 -4.67 6.04 -15.73
N GLY A 399 -3.61 6.18 -14.91
CA GLY A 399 -2.45 5.30 -15.00
C GLY A 399 -2.81 3.82 -14.78
N ARG A 400 -3.64 3.53 -13.77
CA ARG A 400 -4.17 2.17 -13.53
C ARG A 400 -4.99 1.64 -14.72
N CYS A 401 -5.89 2.46 -15.26
CA CYS A 401 -6.73 2.08 -16.40
C CYS A 401 -5.93 1.86 -17.70
N LEU A 402 -4.86 2.63 -17.92
CA LEU A 402 -3.96 2.41 -19.05
C LEU A 402 -3.19 1.10 -18.91
N HIS A 403 -2.85 0.72 -17.66
CA HIS A 403 -2.11 -0.48 -17.35
C HIS A 403 -2.96 -1.77 -17.45
N PHE A 404 -4.18 -1.79 -16.88
CA PHE A 404 -4.94 -3.04 -16.70
C PHE A 404 -6.32 -3.10 -17.37
N ASP A 405 -7.00 -1.96 -17.56
CA ASP A 405 -8.46 -1.99 -17.83
C ASP A 405 -8.83 -2.30 -19.28
N GLU A 406 -7.93 -2.00 -20.23
CA GLU A 406 -8.17 -2.18 -21.68
C GLU A 406 -9.51 -1.58 -22.20
N GLU A 407 -9.99 -0.50 -21.57
CA GLU A 407 -11.25 0.19 -21.89
C GLU A 407 -12.51 -0.67 -21.68
N SER A 408 -12.41 -1.70 -20.84
CA SER A 408 -13.55 -2.52 -20.43
C SER A 408 -14.45 -1.81 -19.43
N PHE A 409 -13.91 -0.84 -18.67
CA PHE A 409 -14.59 -0.17 -17.56
C PHE A 409 -15.12 -1.16 -16.52
N GLY A 410 -14.41 -2.28 -16.32
CA GLY A 410 -14.77 -3.37 -15.41
C GLY A 410 -14.34 -3.11 -13.96
N SER A 411 -13.98 -4.17 -13.24
CA SER A 411 -13.48 -4.08 -11.85
C SER A 411 -12.27 -3.14 -11.73
N TRP A 412 -11.33 -3.21 -12.68
CA TRP A 412 -10.14 -2.35 -12.69
C TRP A 412 -10.45 -0.85 -12.65
N TYR A 413 -11.54 -0.41 -13.29
CA TYR A 413 -12.02 0.96 -13.23
C TYR A 413 -12.97 1.21 -12.05
N THR A 414 -13.96 0.33 -11.84
CA THR A 414 -15.00 0.56 -10.82
C THR A 414 -14.46 0.52 -9.40
N ASP A 415 -13.43 -0.28 -9.12
CA ASP A 415 -12.77 -0.34 -7.81
C ASP A 415 -12.02 0.96 -7.50
N VAL A 416 -11.24 1.47 -8.46
CA VAL A 416 -10.48 2.71 -8.27
C VAL A 416 -11.39 3.96 -8.29
N LEU A 417 -12.54 3.89 -8.97
CA LEU A 417 -13.60 4.91 -8.88
C LEU A 417 -14.22 4.93 -7.47
N ARG A 418 -14.48 3.75 -6.88
CA ARG A 418 -14.97 3.64 -5.50
C ARG A 418 -13.98 4.25 -4.51
N ALA A 419 -12.69 3.92 -4.67
CA ALA A 419 -11.62 4.51 -3.87
C ALA A 419 -11.57 6.04 -4.02
N HIS A 420 -11.61 6.55 -5.25
CA HIS A 420 -11.65 8.00 -5.50
C HIS A 420 -12.79 8.69 -4.76
N ARG A 421 -14.01 8.13 -4.83
CA ARG A 421 -15.19 8.70 -4.17
C ARG A 421 -15.05 8.68 -2.65
N ALA A 422 -14.69 7.54 -2.06
CA ALA A 422 -14.49 7.43 -0.61
C ALA A 422 -13.41 8.43 -0.16
N LEU A 423 -12.26 8.44 -0.82
CA LEU A 423 -11.15 9.30 -0.42
C LEU A 423 -11.44 10.81 -0.59
N THR A 424 -12.34 11.21 -1.49
CA THR A 424 -12.68 12.64 -1.68
C THR A 424 -13.91 13.10 -0.90
N THR A 425 -14.65 12.20 -0.25
CA THR A 425 -15.94 12.55 0.39
C THR A 425 -16.08 12.07 1.82
N ASP A 426 -15.37 11.03 2.24
CA ASP A 426 -15.43 10.51 3.59
C ASP A 426 -14.69 11.45 4.57
N PRO A 427 -15.33 11.89 5.67
CA PRO A 427 -14.72 12.79 6.65
C PRO A 427 -13.41 12.28 7.27
N ASP A 428 -13.26 10.96 7.42
CA ASP A 428 -12.08 10.33 8.02
C ASP A 428 -11.00 10.02 6.98
N SER A 429 -11.24 10.40 5.72
CA SER A 429 -10.29 10.23 4.63
C SER A 429 -8.98 10.99 4.85
N PRO A 430 -7.82 10.41 4.46
CA PRO A 430 -6.57 11.15 4.38
C PRO A 430 -6.65 12.43 3.56
N TRP A 431 -7.46 12.48 2.50
CA TRP A 431 -7.47 13.61 1.57
C TRP A 431 -8.38 14.76 2.02
N LEU A 432 -9.21 14.55 3.04
CA LEU A 432 -9.94 15.63 3.72
C LEU A 432 -9.23 16.09 5.01
N THR A 433 -8.41 15.22 5.61
CA THR A 433 -7.69 15.50 6.87
C THR A 433 -6.26 16.01 6.67
N VAL A 434 -5.63 15.70 5.54
CA VAL A 434 -4.27 16.15 5.18
C VAL A 434 -4.34 17.15 4.02
N PRO A 435 -3.92 18.41 4.21
CA PRO A 435 -3.83 19.37 3.11
C PRO A 435 -2.89 18.88 2.00
N PHE A 436 -3.24 19.15 0.75
CA PHE A 436 -2.36 18.78 -0.39
C PHE A 436 -1.08 19.64 -0.46
N GLN A 437 -1.15 20.91 -0.05
CA GLN A 437 -0.02 21.85 -0.13
C GLN A 437 0.49 22.27 1.24
#